data_AF-A0A7J6F0C1-F1
#
_entry.id   AF-A0A7J6F0C1-F1
#
_cell.length_a   1.000
_cell.length_b   1.000
_cell.length_c   1.000
_cell.angle_alpha   90.00
_cell.angle_beta   90.00
_cell.angle_gamma   90.00
#
_symmetry.space_group_name_H-M   'P 1'
#
loop_
_entity.id
_entity.type
_entity.pdbx_description
1 polymer ?
#
loop_
_entity_poly.entity_id
_entity_poly.type
_entity_poly.pdbx_seq_one_letter_code
_entity_poly.pdbx_strand_id
1 'polypeptide(L)'
;MIEMRRFCGNFPDELLEEIMSWLPPDSLRRFKCVCKSWRVLITSLIRNPEFVAKHLANMKNKKLCSPFIHLRNVITTNYTERQEGTYFLTLANDDVEDDYTDDLDDNLYIPCVTENLKFLTCDLHNIFVKLVAHCNGIICLSAFDKNDIFILLNPAMKEFKIVANASPGDGSGERVVGFGYDSNTNEYKLVNIKSLYEDEDGPYKAEVFTLSTNSWKEIELNVEILYFPNSDYQVVYCDGACYWYFWDGTCIIISFNVSDEVFQIIPFPENVSETEKEWDILAEWTKIAVWKDRLVLFFYPELDPMVIDMWVMDASSGGVCDSYSWSKHLTIGPLENISYPLAFWDADELFMETKDGEIIFYNLGSQELNDHTVSLEPFHRNRLVTYAKSLVSVVQREER
;
A
#
# COMPACT_ATOMS: atom_id res chain seq x y z
N MET A 1 -23.55 26.93 -2.75
CA MET A 1 -22.92 27.93 -1.86
C MET A 1 -23.93 28.80 -1.10
N ILE A 2 -25.13 28.28 -0.76
CA ILE A 2 -26.14 29.01 0.04
C ILE A 2 -26.22 28.32 1.41
N GLU A 3 -26.05 29.11 2.47
CA GLU A 3 -26.16 28.79 3.91
C GLU A 3 -24.92 28.25 4.70
N MET A 4 -23.73 28.85 4.52
CA MET A 4 -22.67 28.78 5.56
C MET A 4 -22.84 29.85 6.67
N ARG A 5 -23.56 30.95 6.39
CA ARG A 5 -23.68 32.14 7.25
C ARG A 5 -24.45 31.99 8.57
N ARG A 6 -25.05 30.83 8.89
CA ARG A 6 -25.99 30.71 10.02
C ARG A 6 -25.45 30.07 11.30
N PHE A 7 -24.20 29.56 11.33
CA PHE A 7 -23.83 28.60 12.38
C PHE A 7 -22.58 28.90 13.21
N CYS A 8 -21.62 29.68 12.71
CA CYS A 8 -20.48 30.17 13.51
C CYS A 8 -20.50 31.69 13.43
N GLY A 9 -20.90 32.37 14.52
CA GLY A 9 -20.96 33.84 14.52
C GLY A 9 -19.71 34.46 13.89
N ASN A 10 -19.91 35.24 12.82
CA ASN A 10 -18.90 36.06 12.13
C ASN A 10 -17.61 35.37 11.62
N PHE A 11 -17.52 34.04 11.52
CA PHE A 11 -16.35 33.41 10.89
C PHE A 11 -16.47 33.45 9.35
N PRO A 12 -15.45 33.95 8.61
CA PRO A 12 -15.42 33.84 7.16
C PRO A 12 -15.44 32.38 6.70
N ASP A 13 -16.19 32.09 5.64
CA ASP A 13 -16.33 30.73 5.09
C ASP A 13 -14.96 30.12 4.72
N GLU A 14 -14.06 30.94 4.19
CA GLU A 14 -12.66 30.59 3.86
C GLU A 14 -11.86 30.12 5.09
N LEU A 15 -12.06 30.77 6.24
CA LEU A 15 -11.36 30.42 7.48
C LEU A 15 -11.88 29.10 8.05
N LEU A 16 -13.18 28.84 7.91
CA LEU A 16 -13.76 27.57 8.31
C LEU A 16 -13.26 26.44 7.42
N GLU A 17 -13.23 26.65 6.11
CA GLU A 17 -12.66 25.71 5.15
C GLU A 17 -11.19 25.42 5.46
N GLU A 18 -10.39 26.45 5.74
CA GLU A 18 -9.01 26.31 6.18
C GLU A 18 -8.93 25.41 7.42
N ILE A 19 -9.67 25.73 8.50
CA ILE A 19 -9.68 24.92 9.73
C ILE A 19 -10.05 23.46 9.43
N MET A 20 -11.12 23.22 8.65
CA MET A 20 -11.56 21.86 8.31
C MET A 20 -10.50 21.09 7.51
N SER A 21 -9.76 21.77 6.63
CA SER A 21 -8.70 21.15 5.82
C SER A 21 -7.53 20.61 6.65
N TRP A 22 -7.39 21.06 7.90
CA TRP A 22 -6.37 20.58 8.83
C TRP A 22 -6.87 19.51 9.81
N LEU A 23 -8.15 19.17 9.82
CA LEU A 23 -8.72 18.21 10.76
C LEU A 23 -8.61 16.77 10.24
N PRO A 24 -8.33 15.76 11.10
CA PRO A 24 -8.38 14.36 10.68
C PRO A 24 -9.75 13.97 10.12
N PRO A 25 -9.81 13.06 9.12
CA PRO A 25 -11.09 12.58 8.56
C PRO A 25 -12.11 12.12 9.60
N ASP A 26 -11.65 11.46 10.66
CA ASP A 26 -12.52 11.00 11.76
C ASP A 26 -13.20 12.13 12.51
N SER A 27 -12.50 13.25 12.72
CA SER A 27 -13.07 14.44 13.36
C SER A 27 -14.13 15.07 12.47
N LEU A 28 -13.86 15.22 11.16
CA LEU A 28 -14.84 15.71 10.19
C LEU A 28 -16.08 14.80 10.14
N ARG A 29 -15.89 13.48 10.20
CA ARG A 29 -17.00 12.51 10.26
C ARG A 29 -17.83 12.67 11.54
N ARG A 30 -17.20 12.83 12.70
CA ARG A 30 -17.89 13.09 13.97
C ARG A 30 -18.66 14.41 13.95
N PHE A 31 -18.10 15.45 13.33
CA PHE A 31 -18.73 16.77 13.23
C PHE A 31 -20.02 16.76 12.38
N LYS A 32 -20.15 15.83 11.43
CA LYS A 32 -21.43 15.60 10.71
C LYS A 32 -22.59 15.24 11.66
N CYS A 33 -22.31 14.73 12.85
CA CYS A 33 -23.34 14.33 13.83
C CYS A 33 -23.78 15.49 14.75
N VAL A 34 -23.11 16.64 14.73
CA VAL A 34 -23.40 17.76 15.64
C VAL A 34 -24.76 18.39 15.34
N CYS A 35 -25.01 18.77 14.07
CA CYS A 35 -26.32 19.22 13.61
C CYS A 35 -26.46 19.10 12.08
N LYS A 36 -27.67 19.34 11.55
CA LYS A 36 -27.95 19.26 10.10
C LYS A 36 -27.03 20.15 9.27
N SER A 37 -26.71 21.34 9.75
CA SER A 37 -25.92 22.31 9.00
C SER A 37 -24.45 21.92 8.89
N TRP A 38 -23.86 21.43 9.99
CA TRP A 38 -22.53 20.82 9.98
C TRP A 38 -22.46 19.62 9.04
N ARG A 39 -23.51 18.79 9.03
CA ARG A 39 -23.62 17.67 8.09
C ARG A 39 -23.61 18.14 6.63
N VAL A 40 -24.39 19.15 6.29
CA VAL A 40 -24.47 19.72 4.93
C VAL A 40 -23.13 20.35 4.53
N LEU A 41 -22.58 21.20 5.39
CA LEU A 41 -21.28 21.86 5.19
C LEU A 41 -20.18 20.84 4.89
N ILE A 42 -19.95 19.89 5.79
CA ILE A 42 -18.86 18.93 5.65
C ILE A 42 -19.10 18.01 4.44
N THR A 43 -20.36 17.67 4.15
CA THR A 43 -20.68 16.90 2.94
C THR A 43 -20.36 17.70 1.67
N SER A 44 -20.62 19.01 1.66
CA SER A 44 -20.25 19.91 0.56
C SER A 44 -18.73 20.01 0.39
N LEU A 45 -17.99 20.16 1.50
CA LEU A 45 -16.53 20.23 1.48
C LEU A 45 -15.91 18.93 0.95
N ILE A 46 -16.35 17.76 1.43
CA ILE A 46 -15.85 16.46 0.97
C ILE A 46 -16.22 16.18 -0.51
N ARG A 47 -17.26 16.84 -1.04
CA ARG A 47 -17.61 16.75 -2.46
C ARG A 47 -16.79 17.68 -3.35
N ASN A 48 -16.09 18.68 -2.78
CA ASN A 48 -15.23 19.57 -3.54
C ASN A 48 -13.83 18.92 -3.73
N PRO A 49 -13.43 18.58 -4.96
CA PRO A 49 -12.11 17.99 -5.22
C PRO A 49 -10.95 18.87 -4.75
N GLU A 50 -11.07 20.20 -4.85
CA GLU A 50 -10.03 21.14 -4.42
C GLU A 50 -9.82 21.07 -2.90
N PHE A 51 -10.92 21.00 -2.14
CA PHE A 51 -10.85 20.82 -0.69
C PHE A 51 -10.23 19.48 -0.32
N VAL A 52 -10.58 18.40 -1.03
CA VAL A 52 -10.03 17.07 -0.78
C VAL A 52 -8.53 17.03 -1.07
N ALA A 53 -8.09 17.64 -2.18
CA ALA A 53 -6.67 17.75 -2.52
C ALA A 53 -5.89 18.57 -1.48
N LYS A 54 -6.44 19.72 -1.06
CA LYS A 54 -5.88 20.56 0.00
C LYS A 54 -5.79 19.83 1.34
N HIS A 55 -6.86 19.15 1.72
CA HIS A 55 -6.91 18.33 2.94
C HIS A 55 -5.86 17.22 2.89
N LEU A 56 -5.73 16.52 1.78
CA LEU A 56 -4.73 15.47 1.59
C LEU A 56 -3.30 16.02 1.71
N ALA A 57 -2.99 17.15 1.09
CA ALA A 57 -1.68 17.81 1.22
C ALA A 57 -1.38 18.19 2.67
N ASN A 58 -2.37 18.75 3.37
CA ASN A 58 -2.24 19.08 4.80
C ASN A 58 -2.04 17.83 5.66
N MET A 59 -2.71 16.71 5.34
CA MET A 59 -2.54 15.44 6.05
C MET A 59 -1.19 14.78 5.79
N LYS A 60 -0.60 14.95 4.60
CA LYS A 60 0.78 14.51 4.31
C LYS A 60 1.81 15.33 5.12
N ASN A 61 1.58 16.64 5.25
CA ASN A 61 2.48 17.55 5.96
C ASN A 61 2.35 17.47 7.48
N LYS A 62 1.14 17.21 7.98
CA LYS A 62 0.91 16.87 9.38
C LYS A 62 1.47 15.47 9.62
N LYS A 63 2.65 15.39 10.23
CA LYS A 63 3.20 14.18 10.88
C LYS A 63 2.30 13.62 12.01
N LEU A 64 0.97 13.69 11.88
CA LEU A 64 0.08 12.91 12.73
C LEU A 64 0.27 11.45 12.36
N CYS A 65 0.36 10.58 13.37
CA CYS A 65 0.58 9.14 13.23
C CYS A 65 -0.26 8.59 12.08
N SER A 66 0.41 8.28 10.97
CA SER A 66 -0.23 7.60 9.85
C SER A 66 -0.64 6.22 10.37
N PRO A 67 -1.92 5.85 10.33
CA PRO A 67 -2.30 4.49 10.67
C PRO A 67 -1.58 3.50 9.75
N PHE A 68 -1.32 2.32 10.27
CA PHE A 68 -0.77 1.23 9.49
C PHE A 68 -1.86 0.33 8.94
N ILE A 69 -1.54 -0.32 7.83
CA ILE A 69 -2.19 -1.53 7.38
C ILE A 69 -1.15 -2.62 7.47
N HIS A 70 -1.45 -3.63 8.28
CA HIS A 70 -0.72 -4.87 8.28
C HIS A 70 -1.60 -5.88 7.57
N LEU A 71 -1.28 -6.19 6.31
CA LEU A 71 -2.09 -7.16 5.59
C LEU A 71 -1.56 -8.56 5.87
N ARG A 72 -2.34 -9.30 6.65
CA ARG A 72 -2.18 -10.73 6.89
C ARG A 72 -2.80 -11.47 5.71
N ASN A 73 -2.03 -12.31 5.02
CA ASN A 73 -2.61 -13.32 4.11
C ASN A 73 -3.20 -14.44 4.97
N VAL A 74 -4.40 -14.26 5.51
CA VAL A 74 -5.02 -15.25 6.40
C VAL A 74 -6.47 -15.52 6.02
N ILE A 75 -6.76 -16.83 5.93
CA ILE A 75 -8.05 -17.52 6.06
C ILE A 75 -8.20 -17.82 7.57
N THR A 76 -9.39 -17.75 8.14
CA THR A 76 -9.53 -16.92 9.33
C THR A 76 -10.34 -17.52 10.49
N THR A 77 -10.15 -17.00 11.74
CA THR A 77 -11.07 -17.10 12.91
C THR A 77 -10.93 -16.01 14.00
N ASN A 78 -11.97 -15.82 14.85
CA ASN A 78 -12.31 -14.66 15.71
C ASN A 78 -11.45 -14.51 16.98
N TYR A 79 -11.34 -13.28 17.51
CA TYR A 79 -12.10 -12.80 18.71
C TYR A 79 -11.80 -11.33 19.05
N THR A 80 -12.63 -10.77 19.93
CA THR A 80 -12.84 -9.36 20.31
C THR A 80 -11.96 -8.86 21.47
N GLU A 81 -11.57 -7.56 21.50
CA GLU A 81 -11.89 -6.58 22.56
C GLU A 81 -11.23 -5.19 22.36
N ARG A 82 -11.73 -4.16 23.05
CA ARG A 82 -11.38 -2.73 22.90
C ARG A 82 -10.32 -2.27 23.91
N GLN A 83 -9.31 -1.51 23.46
CA GLN A 83 -8.67 -0.40 24.20
C GLN A 83 -8.19 0.70 23.24
N GLU A 84 -8.02 1.94 23.72
CA GLU A 84 -7.50 3.07 22.93
C GLU A 84 -6.00 2.85 22.62
N GLY A 85 -5.67 2.73 21.34
CA GLY A 85 -4.32 2.46 20.84
C GLY A 85 -4.20 2.74 19.34
N THR A 86 -2.97 2.70 18.82
CA THR A 86 -2.63 2.89 17.41
C THR A 86 -3.38 1.87 16.54
N TYR A 87 -4.04 2.36 15.49
CA TYR A 87 -4.93 1.53 14.65
C TYR A 87 -4.13 0.78 13.59
N PHE A 88 -4.25 -0.55 13.59
CA PHE A 88 -3.74 -1.43 12.55
C PHE A 88 -4.93 -2.02 11.79
N LEU A 89 -4.92 -1.89 10.47
CA LEU A 89 -5.89 -2.63 9.66
C LEU A 89 -5.37 -4.05 9.46
N THR A 90 -5.87 -4.99 10.25
CA THR A 90 -5.67 -6.43 10.04
C THR A 90 -6.94 -7.01 9.40
N LEU A 91 -6.80 -7.71 8.28
CA LEU A 91 -7.89 -8.50 7.70
C LEU A 91 -7.93 -9.86 8.39
N ALA A 92 -9.02 -10.13 9.10
CA ALA A 92 -9.36 -11.43 9.69
C ALA A 92 -10.88 -11.66 9.48
N ASN A 93 -11.30 -12.91 9.45
CA ASN A 93 -12.64 -13.39 9.08
C ASN A 93 -13.01 -14.65 9.94
N ASP A 94 -14.24 -15.13 9.85
CA ASP A 94 -14.79 -16.31 10.54
C ASP A 94 -14.22 -17.70 10.18
N ASP A 95 -14.04 -18.64 11.12
CA ASP A 95 -14.45 -20.09 11.07
C ASP A 95 -13.56 -21.12 11.81
N VAL A 96 -14.10 -21.56 12.94
CA VAL A 96 -13.52 -22.41 14.00
C VAL A 96 -13.10 -23.77 13.47
N GLU A 97 -11.87 -24.19 13.81
CA GLU A 97 -11.54 -25.39 14.59
C GLU A 97 -10.02 -25.53 14.62
N ASP A 98 -9.37 -25.17 15.74
CA ASP A 98 -8.50 -26.14 16.42
C ASP A 98 -7.97 -25.60 17.77
N ASP A 99 -8.00 -26.54 18.70
CA ASP A 99 -7.73 -26.45 20.13
C ASP A 99 -6.23 -26.50 20.39
N TYR A 100 -5.59 -25.36 20.70
CA TYR A 100 -4.36 -25.36 21.49
C TYR A 100 -4.34 -24.17 22.45
N THR A 101 -4.39 -24.54 23.72
CA THR A 101 -3.94 -23.73 24.85
C THR A 101 -2.41 -23.74 24.88
N ASP A 102 -1.77 -22.59 25.11
CA ASP A 102 -0.71 -22.53 26.11
C ASP A 102 -0.35 -21.08 26.49
N ASP A 103 -0.04 -20.95 27.76
CA ASP A 103 0.28 -19.73 28.50
C ASP A 103 1.53 -19.01 27.97
N LEU A 104 1.43 -17.70 27.72
CA LEU A 104 2.59 -16.81 27.74
C LEU A 104 2.28 -15.51 28.50
N ASP A 105 3.11 -15.29 29.52
CA ASP A 105 3.07 -14.26 30.55
C ASP A 105 3.74 -12.95 30.08
N ASP A 106 3.36 -11.86 30.76
CA ASP A 106 3.74 -10.44 30.61
C ASP A 106 4.95 -10.08 29.72
N ASN A 107 4.68 -9.49 28.55
CA ASN A 107 5.56 -8.51 27.89
C ASN A 107 4.73 -7.47 27.11
N LEU A 108 5.28 -6.26 27.04
CA LEU A 108 4.69 -4.99 26.59
C LEU A 108 3.79 -5.08 25.33
N TYR A 109 2.51 -5.39 25.52
CA TYR A 109 1.51 -5.51 24.45
C TYR A 109 1.04 -4.13 23.99
N ILE A 110 1.27 -3.77 22.73
CA ILE A 110 0.56 -2.64 22.10
C ILE A 110 -0.74 -3.20 21.51
N PRO A 111 -1.93 -2.79 21.98
CA PRO A 111 -3.18 -3.32 21.48
C PRO A 111 -3.37 -2.99 19.99
N CYS A 112 -3.47 -4.03 19.17
CA CYS A 112 -3.84 -3.94 17.76
C CYS A 112 -5.34 -3.61 17.65
N VAL A 113 -5.69 -2.34 17.42
CA VAL A 113 -7.08 -1.98 17.13
C VAL A 113 -7.37 -2.23 15.66
N THR A 114 -7.97 -3.38 15.38
CA THR A 114 -8.58 -3.71 14.11
C THR A 114 -9.72 -2.73 13.84
N GLU A 115 -9.64 -1.94 12.77
CA GLU A 115 -10.89 -1.45 12.17
C GLU A 115 -11.61 -2.68 11.64
N ASN A 116 -12.54 -3.20 12.43
CA ASN A 116 -13.33 -4.37 12.04
C ASN A 116 -14.08 -3.99 10.77
N LEU A 117 -13.60 -4.47 9.62
CA LEU A 117 -14.15 -4.22 8.29
C LEU A 117 -15.46 -4.98 8.10
N LYS A 118 -16.33 -5.02 9.13
CA LYS A 118 -17.68 -5.62 9.06
C LYS A 118 -18.53 -5.02 7.95
N PHE A 119 -18.14 -3.87 7.37
CA PHE A 119 -18.82 -3.32 6.21
C PHE A 119 -18.41 -4.00 4.89
N LEU A 120 -17.24 -4.64 4.83
CA LEU A 120 -16.88 -5.62 3.81
C LEU A 120 -17.55 -6.96 4.12
N THR A 121 -18.89 -7.00 4.24
CA THR A 121 -19.65 -8.25 4.28
C THR A 121 -19.63 -8.94 2.90
N CYS A 122 -18.44 -9.15 2.37
CA CYS A 122 -18.18 -10.02 1.25
C CYS A 122 -17.72 -11.33 1.87
N ASP A 123 -18.36 -12.43 1.51
CA ASP A 123 -17.94 -13.77 1.89
C ASP A 123 -16.58 -14.07 1.21
N LEU A 124 -15.49 -13.47 1.72
CA LEU A 124 -14.11 -13.71 1.29
C LEU A 124 -13.57 -15.05 1.83
N HIS A 125 -14.48 -15.94 2.21
CA HIS A 125 -14.17 -17.23 2.79
C HIS A 125 -13.38 -18.06 1.76
N ASN A 126 -12.18 -18.51 2.13
CA ASN A 126 -11.22 -19.21 1.27
C ASN A 126 -10.62 -18.43 0.08
N ILE A 127 -10.59 -17.08 0.13
CA ILE A 127 -9.99 -16.26 -0.94
C ILE A 127 -8.64 -15.71 -0.49
N PHE A 128 -7.58 -15.94 -1.28
CA PHE A 128 -6.28 -15.32 -1.05
C PHE A 128 -6.32 -13.84 -1.46
N VAL A 129 -5.99 -12.92 -0.55
CA VAL A 129 -6.06 -11.47 -0.79
C VAL A 129 -4.68 -10.85 -0.63
N LYS A 130 -4.13 -10.27 -1.70
CA LYS A 130 -2.84 -9.58 -1.68
C LYS A 130 -3.03 -8.07 -1.52
N LEU A 131 -2.21 -7.45 -0.68
CA LEU A 131 -2.06 -6.00 -0.62
C LEU A 131 -1.27 -5.58 -1.85
N VAL A 132 -1.88 -4.79 -2.73
CA VAL A 132 -1.23 -4.26 -3.93
C VAL A 132 -0.44 -3.03 -3.52
N ALA A 133 -1.13 -1.90 -3.35
CA ALA A 133 -0.52 -0.63 -3.00
C ALA A 133 -1.51 0.21 -2.20
N HIS A 134 -1.01 1.28 -1.61
CA HIS A 134 -1.82 2.38 -1.11
C HIS A 134 -1.50 3.64 -1.92
N CYS A 135 -2.50 4.48 -2.14
CA CYS A 135 -2.32 5.75 -2.78
C CYS A 135 -3.33 6.75 -2.22
N ASN A 136 -2.83 7.87 -1.67
CA ASN A 136 -3.66 8.97 -1.15
C ASN A 136 -4.77 8.49 -0.19
N GLY A 137 -4.46 7.49 0.65
CA GLY A 137 -5.37 6.90 1.63
C GLY A 137 -6.35 5.84 1.10
N ILE A 138 -6.36 5.58 -0.21
CA ILE A 138 -7.01 4.42 -0.80
C ILE A 138 -6.04 3.24 -0.72
N ILE A 139 -6.54 2.09 -0.30
CA ILE A 139 -5.85 0.82 -0.26
C ILE A 139 -6.39 -0.03 -1.40
N CYS A 140 -5.52 -0.59 -2.22
CA CYS A 140 -5.88 -1.53 -3.26
C CYS A 140 -5.51 -2.95 -2.84
N LEU A 141 -6.49 -3.84 -2.88
CA LEU A 141 -6.35 -5.26 -2.63
C LEU A 141 -6.71 -6.05 -3.88
N SER A 142 -6.03 -7.17 -4.08
CA SER A 142 -6.29 -8.11 -5.15
C SER A 142 -6.73 -9.44 -4.56
N ALA A 143 -7.99 -9.85 -4.79
CA ALA A 143 -8.52 -11.11 -4.30
C ALA A 143 -8.41 -12.17 -5.41
N PHE A 144 -7.64 -13.22 -5.16
CA PHE A 144 -7.36 -14.30 -6.10
C PHE A 144 -8.45 -15.37 -5.92
N ASP A 145 -9.58 -15.15 -6.58
CA ASP A 145 -10.68 -16.11 -6.72
C ASP A 145 -10.99 -16.31 -8.21
N LYS A 146 -11.95 -17.19 -8.53
CA LYS A 146 -12.36 -17.44 -9.93
C LYS A 146 -12.88 -16.20 -10.67
N ASN A 147 -13.24 -15.12 -9.95
CA ASN A 147 -13.82 -13.91 -10.52
C ASN A 147 -12.82 -12.76 -10.62
N ASP A 148 -11.59 -12.95 -10.11
CA ASP A 148 -10.50 -11.98 -10.13
C ASP A 148 -10.91 -10.58 -9.66
N ILE A 149 -11.49 -10.49 -8.48
CA ILE A 149 -11.97 -9.18 -7.99
C ILE A 149 -10.84 -8.34 -7.38
N PHE A 150 -10.96 -7.02 -7.55
CA PHE A 150 -10.13 -6.04 -6.87
C PHE A 150 -10.97 -5.24 -5.87
N ILE A 151 -10.38 -4.86 -4.75
CA ILE A 151 -11.07 -4.10 -3.70
C ILE A 151 -10.31 -2.80 -3.48
N LEU A 152 -10.99 -1.68 -3.72
CA LEU A 152 -10.52 -0.35 -3.38
C LEU A 152 -11.18 0.08 -2.07
N LEU A 153 -10.38 0.36 -1.06
CA LEU A 153 -10.82 0.60 0.30
C LEU A 153 -10.31 1.96 0.80
N ASN A 154 -11.19 2.80 1.34
CA ASN A 154 -10.80 3.93 2.18
C ASN A 154 -11.36 3.71 3.60
N PRO A 155 -10.53 3.26 4.55
CA PRO A 155 -10.98 2.99 5.93
C PRO A 155 -11.47 4.25 6.65
N ALA A 156 -10.78 5.38 6.45
CA ALA A 156 -11.14 6.66 7.06
C ALA A 156 -12.55 7.11 6.66
N MET A 157 -12.92 6.85 5.41
CA MET A 157 -14.24 7.13 4.86
C MET A 157 -15.27 6.02 5.15
N LYS A 158 -14.83 4.83 5.58
CA LYS A 158 -15.64 3.60 5.65
C LYS A 158 -16.32 3.31 4.33
N GLU A 159 -15.58 3.49 3.25
CA GLU A 159 -16.04 3.27 1.89
C GLU A 159 -15.19 2.16 1.27
N PHE A 160 -15.83 1.30 0.50
CA PHE A 160 -15.15 0.35 -0.37
C PHE A 160 -15.85 0.26 -1.71
N LYS A 161 -15.11 -0.22 -2.69
CA LYS A 161 -15.60 -0.53 -4.02
C LYS A 161 -14.98 -1.84 -4.48
N ILE A 162 -15.83 -2.76 -4.89
CA ILE A 162 -15.43 -3.96 -5.61
C ILE A 162 -15.34 -3.59 -7.09
N VAL A 163 -14.21 -3.90 -7.69
CA VAL A 163 -13.97 -3.75 -9.12
C VAL A 163 -13.88 -5.16 -9.69
N ALA A 164 -14.84 -5.51 -10.54
CA ALA A 164 -14.79 -6.78 -11.26
C ALA A 164 -13.72 -6.71 -12.36
N ASN A 165 -13.04 -7.83 -12.61
CA ASN A 165 -12.15 -7.99 -13.76
C ASN A 165 -12.89 -7.68 -15.07
N ALA A 166 -12.20 -7.05 -16.03
CA ALA A 166 -12.76 -6.74 -17.34
C ALA A 166 -13.22 -8.00 -18.08
N SER A 167 -12.47 -9.10 -17.90
CA SER A 167 -12.77 -10.42 -18.45
C SER A 167 -12.59 -11.50 -17.37
N PRO A 168 -13.64 -11.81 -16.58
CA PRO A 168 -13.58 -12.87 -15.58
C PRO A 168 -13.45 -14.24 -16.26
N GLY A 169 -12.48 -15.06 -15.85
CA GLY A 169 -12.28 -16.42 -16.38
C GLY A 169 -11.36 -16.52 -17.61
N ASP A 170 -10.83 -15.42 -18.14
CA ASP A 170 -9.77 -15.41 -19.15
C ASP A 170 -8.39 -15.47 -18.44
N GLY A 171 -7.90 -16.68 -18.13
CA GLY A 171 -6.53 -16.93 -17.61
C GLY A 171 -6.46 -17.85 -16.38
N SER A 172 -5.39 -18.66 -16.28
CA SER A 172 -5.26 -19.78 -15.31
C SER A 172 -4.50 -19.49 -14.00
N GLY A 173 -4.06 -18.26 -13.71
CA GLY A 173 -3.54 -17.96 -12.38
C GLY A 173 -2.61 -16.76 -12.26
N GLU A 174 -1.88 -16.42 -13.33
CA GLU A 174 -0.80 -15.44 -13.22
C GLU A 174 -1.28 -14.02 -13.50
N ARG A 175 -1.21 -13.18 -12.48
CA ARG A 175 -1.55 -11.77 -12.61
C ARG A 175 -0.70 -10.86 -11.73
N VAL A 176 -0.37 -9.71 -12.29
CA VAL A 176 0.36 -8.65 -11.63
C VAL A 176 -0.49 -7.40 -11.60
N VAL A 177 -0.63 -6.83 -10.41
CA VAL A 177 -1.54 -5.70 -10.17
C VAL A 177 -0.74 -4.53 -9.64
N GLY A 178 -1.10 -3.34 -10.08
CA GLY A 178 -0.61 -2.07 -9.54
C GLY A 178 -1.77 -1.09 -9.34
N PHE A 179 -1.58 -0.13 -8.45
CA PHE A 179 -2.58 0.90 -8.20
C PHE A 179 -1.89 2.23 -7.90
N GLY A 180 -2.37 3.29 -8.52
CA GLY A 180 -1.75 4.59 -8.41
C GLY A 180 -2.67 5.75 -8.78
N TYR A 181 -2.13 6.95 -8.65
CA TYR A 181 -2.81 8.20 -8.97
C TYR A 181 -2.13 8.91 -10.14
N ASP A 182 -2.93 9.28 -11.12
CA ASP A 182 -2.57 10.12 -12.24
C ASP A 182 -2.76 11.59 -11.83
N SER A 183 -1.66 12.28 -11.58
CA SER A 183 -1.71 13.70 -11.18
C SER A 183 -2.08 14.65 -12.33
N ASN A 184 -1.93 14.21 -13.58
CA ASN A 184 -2.26 15.01 -14.76
C ASN A 184 -3.77 15.06 -14.99
N THR A 185 -4.45 13.93 -14.80
CA THR A 185 -5.91 13.83 -14.98
C THR A 185 -6.69 13.90 -13.67
N ASN A 186 -6.01 13.83 -12.53
CA ASN A 186 -6.58 13.69 -11.19
C ASN A 186 -7.39 12.40 -11.00
N GLU A 187 -6.96 11.30 -11.60
CA GLU A 187 -7.68 10.03 -11.60
C GLU A 187 -6.90 8.92 -10.89
N TYR A 188 -7.63 7.99 -10.27
CA TYR A 188 -7.04 6.78 -9.71
C TYR A 188 -7.16 5.67 -10.74
N LYS A 189 -6.04 4.99 -10.98
CA LYS A 189 -5.94 3.91 -11.95
C LYS A 189 -5.45 2.63 -11.28
N LEU A 190 -6.06 1.51 -11.65
CA LEU A 190 -5.61 0.17 -11.32
C LEU A 190 -5.14 -0.48 -12.62
N VAL A 191 -3.91 -0.97 -12.63
CA VAL A 191 -3.34 -1.71 -13.75
C VAL A 191 -3.32 -3.18 -13.39
N ASN A 192 -3.81 -4.01 -14.32
CA ASN A 192 -3.87 -5.45 -14.21
C ASN A 192 -3.18 -6.06 -15.42
N ILE A 193 -2.16 -6.87 -15.18
CA ILE A 193 -1.42 -7.61 -16.19
C ILE A 193 -1.73 -9.09 -15.96
N LYS A 194 -2.22 -9.80 -16.97
CA LYS A 194 -2.65 -11.20 -16.84
C LYS A 194 -2.21 -12.03 -18.04
N SER A 195 -1.91 -13.31 -17.80
CA SER A 195 -1.66 -14.26 -18.89
C SER A 195 -2.97 -14.59 -19.62
N LEU A 196 -2.92 -14.67 -20.96
CA LEU A 196 -4.09 -14.96 -21.79
C LEU A 196 -4.39 -16.46 -21.97
N TYR A 197 -3.49 -17.35 -21.54
CA TYR A 197 -3.59 -18.79 -21.80
C TYR A 197 -3.48 -19.60 -20.51
N GLU A 198 -3.99 -20.83 -20.56
CA GLU A 198 -3.85 -21.77 -19.42
C GLU A 198 -2.40 -22.26 -19.26
N ASP A 199 -1.61 -22.22 -20.34
CA ASP A 199 -0.20 -22.61 -20.40
C ASP A 199 0.72 -21.40 -20.11
N GLU A 200 1.85 -21.65 -19.45
CA GLU A 200 2.84 -20.66 -18.98
C GLU A 200 3.52 -19.82 -20.09
N ASP A 201 3.32 -20.16 -21.37
CA ASP A 201 3.97 -19.52 -22.54
C ASP A 201 3.09 -18.48 -23.27
N GLY A 202 1.93 -18.14 -22.71
CA GLY A 202 0.97 -17.22 -23.33
C GLY A 202 1.38 -15.73 -23.27
N PRO A 203 1.10 -14.90 -24.29
CA PRO A 203 1.30 -13.46 -24.21
C PRO A 203 0.52 -12.84 -23.05
N TYR A 204 1.17 -11.92 -22.34
CA TYR A 204 0.54 -11.11 -21.31
C TYR A 204 -0.30 -9.99 -21.91
N LYS A 205 -1.44 -9.73 -21.27
CA LYS A 205 -2.33 -8.61 -21.58
C LYS A 205 -2.36 -7.63 -20.42
N ALA A 206 -2.28 -6.33 -20.73
CA ALA A 206 -2.39 -5.26 -19.76
C ALA A 206 -3.72 -4.50 -19.92
N GLU A 207 -4.39 -4.25 -18.79
CA GLU A 207 -5.66 -3.52 -18.72
C GLU A 207 -5.57 -2.47 -17.60
N VAL A 208 -6.15 -1.31 -17.84
CA VAL A 208 -6.21 -0.20 -16.89
C VAL A 208 -7.65 0.12 -16.58
N PHE A 209 -8.01 0.01 -15.30
CA PHE A 209 -9.27 0.50 -14.76
C PHE A 209 -9.11 1.93 -14.29
N THR A 210 -10.04 2.81 -14.68
CA THR A 210 -10.10 4.19 -14.21
C THR A 210 -11.29 4.37 -13.26
N LEU A 211 -11.02 4.85 -12.04
CA LEU A 211 -12.03 4.93 -10.97
C LEU A 211 -13.16 5.92 -11.27
N SER A 212 -12.84 7.06 -11.87
CA SER A 212 -13.78 8.15 -12.20
C SER A 212 -14.82 7.72 -13.23
N THR A 213 -14.39 7.00 -14.28
CA THR A 213 -15.26 6.52 -15.38
C THR A 213 -15.86 5.15 -15.09
N ASN A 214 -15.34 4.44 -14.09
CA ASN A 214 -15.72 3.07 -13.77
C ASN A 214 -15.59 2.12 -14.97
N SER A 215 -14.52 2.28 -15.75
CA SER A 215 -14.31 1.55 -17.00
C SER A 215 -12.90 0.98 -17.09
N TRP A 216 -12.81 -0.15 -17.77
CA TRP A 216 -11.54 -0.76 -18.17
C TRP A 216 -11.17 -0.33 -19.59
N LYS A 217 -9.87 -0.23 -19.83
CA LYS A 217 -9.26 0.01 -21.14
C LYS A 217 -8.07 -0.93 -21.30
N GLU A 218 -7.98 -1.61 -22.43
CA GLU A 218 -6.81 -2.39 -22.79
C GLU A 218 -5.67 -1.47 -23.24
N ILE A 219 -4.45 -1.80 -22.82
CA ILE A 219 -3.23 -1.10 -23.21
C ILE A 219 -2.18 -2.10 -23.69
N GLU A 220 -1.24 -1.61 -24.50
CA GLU A 220 -0.12 -2.42 -24.95
C GLU A 220 0.90 -2.62 -23.81
N LEU A 221 1.42 -3.84 -23.70
CA LEU A 221 2.55 -4.13 -22.83
C LEU A 221 3.82 -3.94 -23.65
N ASN A 222 4.37 -2.72 -23.65
CA ASN A 222 5.54 -2.35 -24.47
C ASN A 222 6.88 -2.85 -23.89
N VAL A 223 6.86 -3.96 -23.15
CA VAL A 223 8.02 -4.61 -22.54
C VAL A 223 7.91 -6.11 -22.78
N GLU A 224 9.03 -6.73 -23.15
CA GLU A 224 9.10 -8.19 -23.29
C GLU A 224 9.33 -8.81 -21.91
N ILE A 225 8.39 -9.63 -21.46
CA ILE A 225 8.44 -10.31 -20.16
C ILE A 225 8.21 -11.78 -20.44
N LEU A 226 9.17 -12.61 -20.04
CA LEU A 226 9.11 -14.05 -20.25
C LEU A 226 8.16 -14.73 -19.27
N TYR A 227 8.20 -14.30 -18.00
CA TYR A 227 7.40 -14.89 -16.94
C TYR A 227 7.09 -13.86 -15.84
N PHE A 228 5.82 -13.74 -15.46
CA PHE A 228 5.39 -12.99 -14.28
C PHE A 228 5.06 -13.97 -13.16
N PRO A 229 5.59 -13.78 -11.94
CA PRO A 229 5.27 -14.69 -10.85
C PRO A 229 3.81 -14.53 -10.42
N ASN A 230 3.14 -15.66 -10.22
CA ASN A 230 1.76 -15.75 -9.74
C ASN A 230 1.45 -14.93 -8.47
N SER A 231 2.35 -14.97 -7.48
CA SER A 231 2.11 -14.32 -6.18
C SER A 231 3.34 -13.69 -5.53
N ASP A 232 4.54 -14.02 -6.01
CA ASP A 232 5.80 -13.66 -5.34
C ASP A 232 6.36 -12.28 -5.75
N TYR A 233 5.69 -11.55 -6.64
CA TYR A 233 6.10 -10.18 -6.96
C TYR A 233 5.89 -9.22 -5.78
N GLN A 234 6.71 -8.19 -5.72
CA GLN A 234 6.46 -7.01 -4.91
C GLN A 234 5.96 -5.89 -5.79
N VAL A 235 5.14 -5.02 -5.22
CA VAL A 235 4.64 -3.83 -5.89
C VAL A 235 4.55 -2.64 -4.96
N VAL A 236 5.01 -1.48 -5.41
CA VAL A 236 4.85 -0.20 -4.71
C VAL A 236 4.40 0.88 -5.68
N TYR A 237 3.67 1.88 -5.19
CA TYR A 237 3.40 3.09 -5.94
C TYR A 237 4.30 4.20 -5.40
N CYS A 238 5.03 4.85 -6.28
CA CYS A 238 5.94 5.94 -5.95
C CYS A 238 5.90 6.99 -7.05
N ASP A 239 5.64 8.24 -6.68
CA ASP A 239 5.72 9.43 -7.55
C ASP A 239 5.13 9.24 -8.96
N GLY A 240 3.85 8.86 -9.05
CA GLY A 240 3.16 8.74 -10.34
C GLY A 240 3.43 7.43 -11.10
N ALA A 241 4.24 6.52 -10.58
CA ALA A 241 4.50 5.22 -11.18
C ALA A 241 4.28 4.05 -10.22
N CYS A 242 3.80 2.93 -10.77
CA CYS A 242 3.82 1.63 -10.10
C CYS A 242 5.14 0.94 -10.42
N TYR A 243 5.80 0.36 -9.43
CA TYR A 243 7.02 -0.42 -9.59
C TYR A 243 6.80 -1.84 -9.11
N TRP A 244 7.18 -2.81 -9.94
CA TRP A 244 7.19 -4.22 -9.59
C TRP A 244 8.61 -4.73 -9.51
N TYR A 245 8.85 -5.58 -8.52
CA TYR A 245 10.07 -6.38 -8.43
C TYR A 245 9.70 -7.86 -8.43
N PHE A 246 10.40 -8.63 -9.24
CA PHE A 246 10.29 -10.08 -9.27
C PHE A 246 11.57 -10.72 -9.79
N TRP A 247 11.65 -12.04 -9.62
CA TRP A 247 12.73 -12.87 -10.11
C TRP A 247 12.18 -13.89 -11.11
N ASP A 248 12.81 -13.99 -12.28
CA ASP A 248 12.45 -14.92 -13.36
C ASP A 248 13.69 -15.69 -13.90
N GLY A 249 14.72 -15.81 -13.07
CA GLY A 249 16.08 -16.22 -13.47
C GLY A 249 17.06 -15.04 -13.50
N THR A 250 16.55 -13.81 -13.54
CA THR A 250 17.30 -12.59 -13.22
C THR A 250 16.43 -11.67 -12.35
N CYS A 251 17.05 -10.72 -11.67
CA CYS A 251 16.32 -9.67 -10.96
C CYS A 251 15.73 -8.69 -11.98
N ILE A 252 14.42 -8.46 -11.92
CA ILE A 252 13.73 -7.52 -12.82
C ILE A 252 12.96 -6.49 -12.00
N ILE A 253 13.13 -5.22 -12.37
CA ILE A 253 12.25 -4.13 -11.94
C ILE A 253 11.54 -3.57 -13.16
N ILE A 254 10.22 -3.49 -13.09
CA ILE A 254 9.39 -2.86 -14.12
C ILE A 254 8.66 -1.69 -13.49
N SER A 255 8.57 -0.60 -14.22
CA SER A 255 7.74 0.54 -13.88
C SER A 255 6.58 0.67 -14.86
N PHE A 256 5.48 1.23 -14.38
CA PHE A 256 4.35 1.69 -15.18
C PHE A 256 4.04 3.12 -14.77
N ASN A 257 4.26 4.06 -15.70
CA ASN A 257 3.86 5.45 -15.50
C ASN A 257 2.34 5.54 -15.62
N VAL A 258 1.68 5.99 -14.56
CA VAL A 258 0.21 5.99 -14.46
C VAL A 258 -0.41 7.05 -15.37
N SER A 259 0.31 8.14 -15.64
CA SER A 259 -0.15 9.23 -16.51
C SER A 259 0.02 8.90 -17.98
N ASP A 260 1.22 8.46 -18.36
CA ASP A 260 1.57 8.16 -19.74
C ASP A 260 1.07 6.77 -20.18
N GLU A 261 0.73 5.90 -19.23
CA GLU A 261 0.32 4.50 -19.44
C GLU A 261 1.40 3.67 -20.17
N VAL A 262 2.67 3.93 -19.88
CA VAL A 262 3.83 3.28 -20.51
C VAL A 262 4.61 2.44 -19.50
N PHE A 263 5.01 1.24 -19.92
CA PHE A 263 5.88 0.34 -19.17
C PHE A 263 7.35 0.55 -19.53
N GLN A 264 8.23 0.45 -18.53
CA GLN A 264 9.68 0.55 -18.72
C GLN A 264 10.41 -0.42 -17.79
N ILE A 265 11.46 -1.06 -18.29
CA ILE A 265 12.37 -1.86 -17.46
C ILE A 265 13.36 -0.91 -16.79
N ILE A 266 13.52 -1.05 -15.47
CA ILE A 266 14.42 -0.26 -14.67
C ILE A 266 15.71 -1.07 -14.43
N PRO A 267 16.89 -0.54 -14.80
CA PRO A 267 18.15 -1.22 -14.55
C PRO A 267 18.47 -1.23 -13.05
N PHE A 268 19.10 -2.31 -12.59
CA PHE A 268 19.65 -2.41 -11.24
C PHE A 268 20.88 -1.53 -11.05
N PRO A 269 21.28 -1.20 -9.80
CA PRO A 269 22.57 -0.59 -9.54
C PRO A 269 23.71 -1.45 -10.13
N GLU A 270 24.68 -0.85 -10.82
CA GLU A 270 25.75 -1.56 -11.54
C GLU A 270 26.48 -2.60 -10.66
N ASN A 271 26.81 -2.22 -9.42
CA ASN A 271 27.52 -3.09 -8.46
C ASN A 271 26.67 -4.28 -7.97
N VAL A 272 25.34 -4.21 -8.06
CA VAL A 272 24.43 -5.30 -7.67
C VAL A 272 24.37 -6.34 -8.78
N SER A 273 24.31 -5.89 -10.04
CA SER A 273 24.19 -6.74 -11.24
C SER A 273 25.37 -7.70 -11.46
N GLU A 274 26.55 -7.39 -10.91
CA GLU A 274 27.73 -8.25 -10.99
C GLU A 274 27.69 -9.38 -9.94
N THR A 275 27.19 -9.09 -8.73
CA THR A 275 27.01 -10.06 -7.63
C THR A 275 25.80 -10.98 -7.80
N GLU A 276 24.77 -10.57 -8.54
CA GLU A 276 23.57 -11.39 -8.83
C GLU A 276 23.90 -12.69 -9.58
N LYS A 277 24.98 -12.71 -10.37
CA LYS A 277 25.36 -13.88 -11.19
C LYS A 277 25.92 -15.04 -10.37
N GLU A 278 26.21 -14.84 -9.09
CA GLU A 278 26.86 -15.85 -8.25
C GLU A 278 25.87 -16.57 -7.31
N TRP A 279 24.68 -16.01 -7.01
CA TRP A 279 23.78 -16.54 -5.97
C TRP A 279 22.28 -16.32 -6.27
N ASP A 280 21.57 -17.35 -6.74
CA ASP A 280 20.10 -17.37 -6.89
C ASP A 280 19.35 -17.01 -5.58
N ILE A 281 19.97 -17.31 -4.43
CA ILE A 281 19.36 -17.15 -3.10
C ILE A 281 19.13 -15.68 -2.75
N LEU A 282 19.99 -14.73 -3.16
CA LEU A 282 19.89 -13.33 -2.73
C LEU A 282 18.76 -12.54 -3.43
N ALA A 283 18.36 -12.99 -4.62
CA ALA A 283 17.25 -12.39 -5.36
C ALA A 283 15.90 -12.57 -4.64
N GLU A 284 15.69 -13.69 -3.96
CA GLU A 284 14.45 -13.93 -3.19
C GLU A 284 14.26 -12.95 -2.01
N TRP A 285 15.38 -12.47 -1.45
CA TRP A 285 15.39 -11.60 -0.28
C TRP A 285 15.24 -10.13 -0.64
N THR A 286 15.75 -9.75 -1.82
CA THR A 286 15.72 -8.37 -2.32
C THR A 286 14.32 -7.77 -2.27
N LYS A 287 14.20 -6.57 -1.69
CA LYS A 287 12.92 -5.88 -1.50
C LYS A 287 12.92 -4.49 -2.12
N ILE A 288 11.76 -4.05 -2.61
CA ILE A 288 11.50 -2.66 -2.97
C ILE A 288 10.58 -1.98 -1.94
N ALA A 289 10.85 -0.71 -1.66
CA ALA A 289 10.10 0.12 -0.73
C ALA A 289 10.04 1.58 -1.19
N VAL A 290 9.28 2.41 -0.48
CA VAL A 290 9.20 3.85 -0.71
C VAL A 290 9.72 4.59 0.51
N TRP A 291 10.69 5.48 0.31
CA TRP A 291 11.28 6.32 1.36
C TRP A 291 11.41 7.76 0.88
N LYS A 292 10.77 8.69 1.60
CA LYS A 292 10.78 10.13 1.26
C LYS A 292 10.39 10.36 -0.21
N ASP A 293 9.30 9.72 -0.63
CA ASP A 293 8.76 9.76 -2.01
C ASP A 293 9.74 9.28 -3.10
N ARG A 294 10.71 8.43 -2.74
CA ARG A 294 11.65 7.80 -3.68
C ARG A 294 11.62 6.28 -3.57
N LEU A 295 11.86 5.62 -4.70
CA LEU A 295 12.01 4.17 -4.76
C LEU A 295 13.30 3.76 -4.06
N VAL A 296 13.20 2.75 -3.20
CA VAL A 296 14.31 2.13 -2.48
C VAL A 296 14.41 0.67 -2.87
N LEU A 297 15.64 0.20 -3.03
CA LEU A 297 15.99 -1.20 -3.19
C LEU A 297 16.83 -1.63 -1.98
N PHE A 298 16.36 -2.64 -1.26
CA PHE A 298 17.13 -3.34 -0.23
C PHE A 298 17.79 -4.55 -0.86
N PHE A 299 19.11 -4.52 -0.91
CA PHE A 299 19.96 -5.60 -1.43
C PHE A 299 20.72 -6.27 -0.28
N TYR A 300 20.94 -7.58 -0.34
CA TYR A 300 21.45 -8.37 0.78
C TYR A 300 22.81 -8.97 0.43
N PRO A 301 23.93 -8.24 0.65
CA PRO A 301 25.26 -8.80 0.37
C PRO A 301 25.63 -9.99 1.27
N GLU A 302 25.07 -10.10 2.48
CA GLU A 302 25.34 -11.18 3.44
C GLU A 302 24.07 -11.49 4.25
N LEU A 303 23.75 -12.78 4.47
CA LEU A 303 22.52 -13.21 5.18
C LEU A 303 22.76 -13.62 6.63
N ASP A 304 23.99 -13.96 7.02
CA ASP A 304 24.30 -14.40 8.39
C ASP A 304 25.76 -14.09 8.77
N PRO A 305 26.02 -12.99 9.52
CA PRO A 305 25.04 -12.03 10.00
C PRO A 305 24.43 -11.18 8.87
N MET A 306 23.21 -10.70 9.05
CA MET A 306 22.45 -9.98 8.02
C MET A 306 23.08 -8.62 7.72
N VAL A 307 23.45 -8.38 6.48
CA VAL A 307 23.91 -7.07 5.98
C VAL A 307 22.99 -6.65 4.83
N ILE A 308 22.52 -5.41 4.87
CA ILE A 308 21.57 -4.88 3.89
C ILE A 308 22.08 -3.56 3.33
N ASP A 309 22.27 -3.50 2.02
CA ASP A 309 22.53 -2.26 1.31
C ASP A 309 21.21 -1.59 0.92
N MET A 310 21.03 -0.35 1.37
CA MET A 310 19.90 0.50 1.00
C MET A 310 20.29 1.39 -0.17
N TRP A 311 19.78 1.08 -1.36
CA TRP A 311 19.95 1.87 -2.58
C TRP A 311 18.71 2.73 -2.82
N VAL A 312 18.93 3.99 -3.18
CA VAL A 312 17.84 4.94 -3.46
C VAL A 312 17.92 5.34 -4.91
N MET A 313 16.80 5.24 -5.62
CA MET A 313 16.71 5.73 -6.98
C MET A 313 16.70 7.26 -6.94
N ASP A 314 17.61 7.87 -7.69
CA ASP A 314 17.66 9.32 -7.82
C ASP A 314 16.40 9.79 -8.55
N ALA A 315 15.86 10.93 -8.12
CA ALA A 315 14.64 11.47 -8.71
C ALA A 315 14.92 11.86 -10.17
N SER A 316 14.47 11.05 -11.12
CA SER A 316 14.41 11.46 -12.51
C SER A 316 13.28 12.48 -12.62
N SER A 317 13.65 13.75 -12.78
CA SER A 317 12.72 14.78 -13.20
C SER A 317 12.05 14.32 -14.50
N GLY A 318 10.73 14.15 -14.47
CA GLY A 318 9.95 13.58 -15.56
C GLY A 318 10.35 14.09 -16.95
N GLY A 319 10.53 13.13 -17.86
CA GLY A 319 10.77 13.41 -19.27
C GLY A 319 11.89 12.54 -19.84
N VAL A 320 11.47 11.49 -20.58
CA VAL A 320 12.15 10.81 -21.69
C VAL A 320 13.70 10.70 -21.62
N CYS A 321 14.14 9.44 -21.48
CA CYS A 321 15.48 8.89 -21.77
C CYS A 321 16.63 9.14 -20.76
N ASP A 322 17.01 8.02 -20.11
CA ASP A 322 18.38 7.48 -20.07
C ASP A 322 19.31 7.70 -18.87
N SER A 323 18.80 7.98 -17.67
CA SER A 323 19.57 7.60 -16.48
C SER A 323 18.71 7.38 -15.24
N TYR A 324 18.13 6.19 -15.14
CA TYR A 324 17.82 5.66 -13.81
C TYR A 324 19.17 5.48 -13.11
N SER A 325 19.43 6.33 -12.13
CA SER A 325 20.65 6.29 -11.34
C SER A 325 20.29 5.85 -9.93
N TRP A 326 21.14 5.01 -9.37
CA TRP A 326 20.99 4.50 -8.03
C TRP A 326 22.17 4.98 -7.20
N SER A 327 21.89 5.56 -6.04
CA SER A 327 22.89 5.92 -5.06
C SER A 327 22.76 5.04 -3.83
N LYS A 328 23.86 4.42 -3.41
CA LYS A 328 23.90 3.66 -2.15
C LYS A 328 23.80 4.66 -1.01
N HIS A 329 22.70 4.61 -0.26
CA HIS A 329 22.44 5.55 0.82
C HIS A 329 23.17 5.15 2.10
N LEU A 330 23.08 3.88 2.50
CA LEU A 330 23.77 3.32 3.66
C LEU A 330 23.83 1.79 3.58
N THR A 331 24.63 1.20 4.45
CA THR A 331 24.63 -0.24 4.75
C THR A 331 24.11 -0.43 6.17
N ILE A 332 23.09 -1.27 6.32
CA ILE A 332 22.48 -1.68 7.58
C ILE A 332 23.16 -2.98 8.03
N GLY A 333 23.53 -3.04 9.30
CA GLY A 333 24.11 -4.23 9.92
C GLY A 333 25.63 -4.18 10.05
N PRO A 334 26.26 -5.31 10.39
CA PRO A 334 25.67 -6.65 10.52
C PRO A 334 24.63 -6.74 11.65
N LEU A 335 23.49 -7.36 11.38
CA LEU A 335 22.42 -7.59 12.35
C LEU A 335 22.25 -9.09 12.62
N GLU A 336 22.14 -9.45 13.89
CA GLU A 336 21.73 -10.80 14.31
C GLU A 336 20.22 -10.83 14.53
N ASN A 337 19.62 -12.02 14.38
CA ASN A 337 18.19 -12.26 14.59
C ASN A 337 17.22 -11.43 13.72
N ILE A 338 17.66 -10.87 12.60
CA ILE A 338 16.79 -10.16 11.64
C ILE A 338 16.48 -11.06 10.45
N SER A 339 15.22 -11.01 10.00
CA SER A 339 14.75 -11.63 8.77
C SER A 339 14.78 -10.63 7.61
N TYR A 340 14.01 -9.54 7.67
CA TYR A 340 14.05 -8.52 6.61
C TYR A 340 13.37 -7.20 7.03
N PRO A 341 13.72 -6.06 6.39
CA PRO A 341 12.99 -4.81 6.46
C PRO A 341 11.56 -4.95 5.91
N LEU A 342 10.62 -4.27 6.56
CA LEU A 342 9.19 -4.28 6.24
C LEU A 342 8.74 -2.99 5.57
N ALA A 343 8.84 -1.86 6.28
CA ALA A 343 8.35 -0.55 5.83
C ALA A 343 8.98 0.59 6.63
N PHE A 344 9.05 1.78 6.04
CA PHE A 344 9.45 2.99 6.74
C PHE A 344 8.29 3.56 7.57
N TRP A 345 8.56 3.87 8.83
CA TRP A 345 7.63 4.54 9.74
C TRP A 345 7.61 6.05 9.50
N ASP A 346 8.81 6.63 9.49
CA ASP A 346 9.10 8.03 9.17
C ASP A 346 10.44 8.06 8.41
N ALA A 347 10.92 9.27 8.16
CA ALA A 347 12.18 9.61 7.52
C ALA A 347 13.40 8.81 8.04
N ASP A 348 13.42 8.46 9.33
CA ASP A 348 14.61 7.93 10.00
C ASP A 348 14.35 6.60 10.72
N GLU A 349 13.14 6.04 10.64
CA GLU A 349 12.76 4.80 11.34
C GLU A 349 12.24 3.75 10.35
N LEU A 350 12.82 2.56 10.41
CA LEU A 350 12.52 1.41 9.54
C LEU A 350 12.05 0.23 10.39
N PHE A 351 10.91 -0.34 10.04
CA PHE A 351 10.46 -1.60 10.62
C PHE A 351 11.24 -2.77 10.07
N MET A 352 11.62 -3.69 10.96
CA MET A 352 12.27 -4.94 10.61
C MET A 352 11.56 -6.09 11.31
N GLU A 353 11.45 -7.23 10.63
CA GLU A 353 10.97 -8.49 11.20
C GLU A 353 12.16 -9.30 11.70
N THR A 354 12.07 -9.83 12.93
CA THR A 354 13.08 -10.73 13.51
C THR A 354 12.90 -12.16 13.00
N LYS A 355 13.86 -13.06 13.28
CA LYS A 355 13.69 -14.51 12.98
C LYS A 355 12.61 -15.15 13.87
N ASP A 356 12.30 -14.51 15.01
CA ASP A 356 11.24 -14.91 15.94
C ASP A 356 9.84 -14.36 15.55
N GLY A 357 9.75 -13.57 14.46
CA GLY A 357 8.48 -12.99 13.98
C GLY A 357 8.04 -11.70 14.68
N GLU A 358 8.90 -11.12 15.51
CA GLU A 358 8.65 -9.82 16.14
C GLU A 358 8.97 -8.68 15.17
N ILE A 359 8.25 -7.56 15.29
CA ILE A 359 8.58 -6.33 14.58
C ILE A 359 9.38 -5.42 15.52
N ILE A 360 10.53 -4.96 15.06
CA ILE A 360 11.38 -4.01 15.78
C ILE A 360 11.66 -2.77 14.92
N PHE A 361 12.13 -1.71 15.56
CA PHE A 361 12.50 -0.48 14.87
C PHE A 361 14.02 -0.39 14.74
N TYR A 362 14.46 -0.03 13.54
CA TYR A 362 15.83 0.37 13.27
C TYR A 362 15.88 1.86 12.95
N ASN A 363 16.69 2.61 13.67
CA ASN A 363 16.90 4.03 13.39
C ASN A 363 18.02 4.19 12.37
N LEU A 364 17.72 4.75 11.18
CA LEU A 364 18.67 4.95 10.10
C LEU A 364 19.77 5.98 10.44
N GLY A 365 19.46 6.92 11.33
CA GLY A 365 20.37 8.00 11.73
C GLY A 365 21.41 7.56 12.77
N SER A 366 20.98 6.90 13.84
CA SER A 366 21.89 6.33 14.85
C SER A 366 22.46 4.97 14.44
N GLN A 367 21.83 4.29 13.48
CA GLN A 367 22.15 2.91 13.08
C GLN A 367 21.98 1.88 14.21
N GLU A 368 21.03 2.14 15.11
CA GLU A 368 20.74 1.30 16.26
C GLU A 368 19.34 0.69 16.16
N LEU A 369 19.21 -0.52 16.71
CA LEU A 369 17.90 -1.12 16.98
C LEU A 369 17.33 -0.48 18.25
N ASN A 370 16.06 -0.10 18.20
CA ASN A 370 15.34 0.33 19.40
C ASN A 370 14.79 -0.89 20.13
N ASP A 371 14.81 -0.84 21.47
CA ASP A 371 14.27 -1.88 22.35
C ASP A 371 12.73 -2.01 22.31
N HIS A 372 12.05 -1.18 21.52
CA HIS A 372 10.61 -1.25 21.35
C HIS A 372 10.28 -2.36 20.35
N THR A 373 9.69 -3.45 20.85
CA THR A 373 9.17 -4.53 20.02
C THR A 373 7.65 -4.40 19.89
N VAL A 374 7.15 -4.68 18.69
CA VAL A 374 5.75 -4.94 18.41
C VAL A 374 5.68 -6.42 18.09
N SER A 375 5.30 -7.22 19.08
CA SER A 375 5.06 -8.63 18.84
C SER A 375 3.78 -8.78 18.00
N LEU A 376 3.94 -9.34 16.82
CA LEU A 376 2.85 -9.88 16.03
C LEU A 376 2.98 -11.41 16.07
N GLU A 377 1.87 -12.13 15.94
CA GLU A 377 1.98 -13.59 15.74
C GLU A 377 2.90 -13.88 14.54
N PRO A 378 3.93 -14.74 14.70
CA PRO A 378 4.88 -15.04 13.63
C PRO A 378 4.14 -15.56 12.40
N PHE A 379 4.39 -14.96 11.22
CA PHE A 379 3.80 -15.46 9.98
C PHE A 379 4.67 -15.15 8.76
N HIS A 380 4.76 -16.11 7.84
CA HIS A 380 5.53 -15.93 6.62
C HIS A 380 4.88 -14.88 5.69
N ARG A 381 5.69 -13.96 5.16
CA ARG A 381 5.33 -12.97 4.11
C ARG A 381 4.44 -11.81 4.59
N ASN A 382 4.77 -11.22 5.73
CA ASN A 382 4.15 -9.98 6.20
C ASN A 382 4.35 -8.83 5.20
N ARG A 383 3.26 -8.15 4.81
CA ARG A 383 3.31 -6.84 4.13
C ARG A 383 2.77 -5.76 5.07
N LEU A 384 3.65 -4.88 5.50
CA LEU A 384 3.33 -3.70 6.28
C LEU A 384 3.32 -2.47 5.37
N VAL A 385 2.28 -1.64 5.49
CA VAL A 385 2.17 -0.38 4.75
C VAL A 385 1.67 0.72 5.67
N THR A 386 2.32 1.87 5.64
CA THR A 386 1.84 3.10 6.28
C THR A 386 0.90 3.82 5.32
N TYR A 387 -0.31 4.18 5.75
CA TYR A 387 -1.22 4.97 4.90
C TYR A 387 -1.69 6.24 5.59
N ALA A 388 -1.85 7.30 4.80
CA ALA A 388 -2.43 8.54 5.28
C ALA A 388 -3.96 8.48 5.22
N LYS A 389 -4.66 8.76 6.33
CA LYS A 389 -6.12 8.91 6.33
C LYS A 389 -6.51 10.07 5.41
N SER A 390 -7.40 9.82 4.46
CA SER A 390 -7.83 10.83 3.48
C SER A 390 -9.34 10.92 3.35
N LEU A 391 -9.81 12.03 2.76
CA LEU A 391 -11.21 12.25 2.39
C LEU A 391 -11.56 11.77 0.98
N VAL A 392 -10.64 11.09 0.31
CA VAL A 392 -10.81 10.62 -1.06
C VAL A 392 -11.91 9.55 -1.11
N SER A 393 -12.93 9.75 -1.92
CA SER A 393 -14.04 8.80 -2.01
C SER A 393 -13.75 7.73 -3.07
N VAL A 394 -14.05 6.47 -2.74
CA VAL A 394 -13.97 5.35 -3.69
C VAL A 394 -15.32 5.01 -4.34
N VAL A 395 -16.39 5.71 -3.92
CA VAL A 395 -17.76 5.50 -4.40
C VAL A 395 -18.20 6.75 -5.16
N GLN A 396 -18.77 6.58 -6.36
CA GLN A 396 -19.45 7.67 -7.05
C GLN A 396 -20.70 8.05 -6.24
N ARG A 397 -20.73 9.26 -5.69
CA ARG A 397 -21.90 9.76 -4.96
C ARG A 397 -22.88 10.33 -5.97
N GLU A 398 -23.88 9.55 -6.36
CA GLU A 398 -24.99 10.05 -7.19
C GLU A 398 -25.59 11.33 -6.58
N GLU A 399 -25.81 12.32 -7.44
CA GLU A 399 -26.55 13.53 -7.10
C GLU A 399 -28.03 13.15 -6.93
N ARG A 400 -28.49 13.05 -5.68
CA ARG A 400 -29.92 13.00 -5.36
C ARG A 400 -30.41 14.35 -4.87
#